data_AF-A0A3D1G7D4-F1
#
_entry.id   AF-A0A3D1G7D4-F1
#
_cell.length_a   1.000
_cell.length_b   1.000
_cell.length_c   1.000
_cell.angle_alpha   90.00
_cell.angle_beta   90.00
_cell.angle_gamma   90.00
#
_symmetry.space_group_name_H-M   'P 1'
#
loop_
_entity.id
_entity.type
_entity.pdbx_description
1 polymer ?
#
loop_
_entity_poly.entity_id
_entity_poly.type
_entity_poly.pdbx_seq_one_letter_code
_entity_poly.pdbx_strand_id
1 'polypeptide(L)' 'MNIIDWSIIIVYLLGLVGMSIYLGRGQTSQDDYYVGNRNIPWWAVGISTMATQTSAISFISISAFVALKQ' A
#
# COMPACT_ATOMS: atom_id res chain seq x y z
N MET A 1 16.61 -17.63 5.73
CA MET A 1 15.37 -17.46 4.97
C MET A 1 14.84 -18.84 4.66
N ASN A 2 13.79 -19.23 5.37
CA ASN A 2 13.16 -20.53 5.26
C ASN A 2 12.15 -20.53 4.10
N ILE A 3 11.69 -21.70 3.68
CA ILE A 3 10.64 -21.84 2.66
C ILE A 3 9.35 -21.10 3.07
N ILE A 4 9.11 -20.99 4.38
CA ILE A 4 7.99 -20.26 4.97
C ILE A 4 8.10 -18.76 4.67
N ASP A 5 9.28 -18.17 4.81
CA ASP A 5 9.50 -16.74 4.55
C ASP A 5 9.17 -16.40 3.09
N TRP A 6 9.66 -17.22 2.16
CA TRP A 6 9.36 -17.09 0.74
C TRP A 6 7.87 -17.25 0.43
N SER A 7 7.19 -18.19 1.08
CA SER A 7 5.76 -18.40 0.89
C SER A 7 4.94 -17.17 1.29
N ILE A 8 5.31 -16.51 2.40
CA ILE A 8 4.63 -15.31 2.89
C ILE A 8 4.79 -14.16 1.88
N ILE A 9 6.00 -13.97 1.35
CA ILE A 9 6.28 -12.94 0.34
C ILE A 9 5.43 -13.17 -0.91
N ILE A 10 5.39 -14.41 -1.42
CA ILE A 10 4.63 -14.75 -2.62
C ILE A 10 3.13 -14.52 -2.39
N VAL A 11 2.59 -14.98 -1.27
CA VAL A 11 1.16 -14.78 -0.93
C VAL A 11 0.82 -13.30 -0.82
N TYR A 12 1.68 -12.51 -0.18
CA TYR A 12 1.49 -11.06 -0.08
C TYR A 12 1.45 -10.38 -1.45
N LEU A 13 2.41 -10.69 -2.33
CA LEU A 13 2.47 -10.12 -3.68
C LEU A 13 1.26 -10.53 -4.53
N LEU A 14 0.86 -11.80 -4.49
CA LEU A 14 -0.32 -12.29 -5.20
C LEU A 14 -1.61 -11.63 -4.67
N GLY A 15 -1.72 -11.47 -3.35
CA GLY A 15 -2.84 -10.76 -2.74
C GLY A 15 -2.93 -9.31 -3.21
N LEU A 16 -1.80 -8.61 -3.28
CA LEU A 16 -1.73 -7.22 -3.74
C LEU A 16 -2.12 -7.08 -5.22
N VAL A 17 -1.63 -7.96 -6.08
CA VAL A 17 -2.00 -8.00 -7.52
C VAL A 17 -3.47 -8.39 -7.71
N GLY A 18 -3.96 -9.38 -6.97
CA GLY A 18 -5.36 -9.79 -7.03
C GLY A 18 -6.30 -8.65 -6.61
N MET A 19 -5.94 -7.94 -5.53
CA MET A 19 -6.67 -6.79 -5.05
C MET A 19 -6.68 -5.64 -6.07
N SER A 20 -5.53 -5.32 -6.67
CA SER A 20 -5.45 -4.24 -7.66
C SER A 20 -6.28 -4.53 -8.91
N ILE A 21 -6.27 -5.77 -9.39
CA ILE A 21 -7.12 -6.21 -10.51
C ILE A 21 -8.59 -6.13 -10.11
N TYR A 22 -8.96 -6.60 -8.93
CA TYR A 22 -10.35 -6.56 -8.46
C TYR A 22 -10.88 -5.12 -8.38
N LEU A 23 -10.12 -4.19 -7.81
CA LEU A 23 -10.49 -2.77 -7.74
C LEU A 23 -10.50 -2.12 -9.14
N GLY A 24 -9.58 -2.51 -10.03
CA GLY A 24 -9.49 -1.96 -11.39
C GLY A 24 -10.65 -2.33 -12.31
N ARG A 25 -11.39 -3.41 -12.03
CA ARG A 25 -12.48 -3.91 -12.88
C ARG A 25 -13.71 -3.01 -12.93
N GLY A 26 -13.91 -2.14 -11.94
CA GLY A 26 -15.07 -1.24 -11.84
C GLY A 26 -14.86 0.17 -12.41
N GLN A 27 -13.68 0.47 -12.94
CA GLN A 27 -13.29 1.82 -13.38
C GLN A 27 -13.73 2.06 -14.84
N THR A 28 -14.98 2.48 -15.07
CA THR A 28 -15.52 2.68 -16.42
C THR A 28 -15.46 4.12 -16.95
N SER A 29 -15.35 5.11 -16.05
CA SER A 29 -15.28 6.54 -16.40
C SER A 29 -14.05 7.22 -15.79
N GLN A 30 -13.61 8.32 -16.39
CA GLN A 30 -12.52 9.15 -15.85
C GLN A 30 -12.87 9.70 -14.45
N ASP A 31 -14.14 10.05 -14.23
CA ASP A 31 -14.60 10.54 -12.92
C ASP A 31 -14.57 9.46 -11.82
N ASP A 32 -14.79 8.20 -12.18
CA ASP A 32 -14.66 7.08 -11.25
C ASP A 32 -13.18 6.86 -10.88
N TYR A 33 -12.28 6.98 -11.87
CA TYR A 33 -10.86 6.76 -11.69
C TYR A 33 -10.18 7.87 -10.87
N TYR A 34 -10.52 9.15 -11.15
CA TYR A 34 -9.88 10.30 -10.48
C TYR A 34 -10.58 10.73 -9.20
N VAL A 35 -11.90 10.64 -9.13
CA VAL A 35 -12.70 11.18 -8.01
C VAL A 35 -13.33 10.07 -7.17
N GLY A 36 -13.17 8.80 -7.55
CA GLY A 36 -13.70 7.66 -6.79
C GLY A 36 -15.21 7.70 -6.65
N ASN A 37 -15.90 8.19 -7.70
CA ASN A 37 -17.34 8.45 -7.69
C ASN A 37 -17.81 9.35 -6.53
N ARG A 38 -16.91 10.18 -5.96
CA ARG A 38 -17.17 11.07 -4.81
C ARG A 38 -17.76 10.39 -3.55
N ASN A 39 -17.74 9.06 -3.49
CA ASN A 39 -18.37 8.27 -2.44
C ASN A 39 -17.34 7.57 -1.52
N ILE A 40 -16.06 7.90 -1.66
CA ILE A 40 -15.02 7.36 -0.77
C ILE A 40 -15.15 8.04 0.61
N PRO A 41 -15.27 7.26 1.71
CA PRO A 41 -15.40 7.84 3.03
C PRO A 41 -14.11 8.53 3.46
N TRP A 42 -14.23 9.62 4.23
CA TRP A 42 -13.12 10.48 4.64
C TRP A 42 -11.98 9.73 5.35
N TRP A 43 -12.31 8.69 6.13
CA TRP A 43 -11.32 7.88 6.83
C TRP A 43 -10.48 7.04 5.87
N ALA A 44 -11.08 6.52 4.79
CA ALA A 44 -10.36 5.72 3.79
C ALA A 44 -9.38 6.59 3.00
N VAL A 45 -9.77 7.83 2.69
CA VAL A 45 -8.89 8.84 2.11
C VAL A 45 -7.73 9.15 3.07
N GLY A 46 -8.01 9.35 4.36
CA GLY A 46 -6.98 9.61 5.37
C GLY A 46 -5.97 8.47 5.54
N ILE A 47 -6.44 7.21 5.52
CA ILE A 47 -5.55 6.05 5.58
C ILE A 47 -4.69 5.94 4.32
N SER A 48 -5.28 6.16 3.14
CA SER A 48 -4.56 6.13 1.86
C SER A 48 -3.44 7.18 1.79
N THR A 49 -3.71 8.41 2.24
CA THR A 49 -2.70 9.48 2.23
C THR A 49 -1.56 9.20 3.21
N MET A 50 -1.84 8.62 4.38
CA MET A 50 -0.81 8.19 5.33
C MET A 50 0.03 7.03 4.80
N ALA A 51 -0.62 6.04 4.18
CA ALA A 51 0.07 4.93 3.54
C ALA A 51 1.00 5.41 2.41
N THR A 52 0.57 6.38 1.61
CA THR A 52 1.36 6.96 0.50
C THR A 52 2.58 7.75 1.00
N GLN A 53 2.45 8.46 2.12
CA GLN A 53 3.57 9.20 2.72
C GLN A 53 4.64 8.27 3.30
N THR A 54 4.24 7.06 3.69
CA THR A 54 5.16 6.10 4.31
C THR A 54 6.00 5.42 3.24
N SER A 55 7.27 5.81 3.13
CA SER A 55 8.23 5.17 2.23
C SER A 55 9.11 4.15 2.94
N ALA A 56 9.55 3.11 2.21
CA ALA A 56 10.50 2.13 2.73
C ALA A 56 11.82 2.77 3.17
N ILE A 57 12.24 3.86 2.50
CA ILE A 57 13.43 4.64 2.84
C ILE A 57 13.27 5.23 4.24
N SER A 58 12.16 5.93 4.50
CA SER A 58 11.87 6.51 5.81
C SER A 58 11.92 5.45 6.92
N PHE A 59 11.36 4.26 6.66
CA PHE A 59 11.32 3.16 7.63
C PHE A 59 12.73 2.66 7.98
N ILE A 60 13.58 2.45 6.98
CA ILE A 60 14.97 2.01 7.19
C ILE A 60 15.80 3.15 7.82
N SER A 61 15.69 4.37 7.31
CA SER A 61 16.49 5.53 7.75
C SER A 61 16.26 5.91 9.21
N ILE A 62 15.01 5.87 9.71
CA ILE A 62 14.73 6.17 11.12
C ILE A 62 15.40 5.17 12.05
N SER A 63 15.32 3.88 11.71
CA SER A 63 15.95 2.82 12.52
C SER A 63 17.48 2.92 12.51
N ALA A 64 18.06 3.23 11.35
CA ALA A 64 19.49 3.44 11.19
C ALA A 64 19.99 4.69 11.96
N PHE A 65 19.26 5.80 11.90
CA PHE A 65 19.61 7.02 12.62
C PHE A 65 19.59 6.81 14.15
N VAL A 66 18.58 6.11 14.67
CA VAL A 66 18.51 5.79 16.10
C VAL A 66 19.66 4.89 16.53
N ALA A 67 20.04 3.91 15.71
CA ALA A 67 21.17 3.02 16.00
C ALA A 67 22.53 3.75 15.97
N LEU A 68 22.69 4.77 15.12
CA LEU A 68 23.92 5.58 15.01
C LEU A 68 24.01 6.73 16.02
N LYS A 69 22.90 7.07 16.70
CA LYS A 69 22.85 8.10 17.74
C LYS A 69 23.33 7.56 19.11
N GLN A 70 23.64 6.27 19.21
CA GLN A 70 24.32 5.65 20.35
C GLN A 70 25.81 5.48 20.05
#